data_AF-G9ZM69-F1
#
_entry.id   AF-G9ZM69-F1
#
_cell.length_a   1.000
_cell.length_b   1.000
_cell.length_c   1.000
_cell.angle_alpha   90.00
_cell.angle_beta   90.00
_cell.angle_gamma   90.00
#
_symmetry.space_group_name_H-M   'P 1'
#
loop_
_entity.id
_entity.type
_entity.pdbx_description
1 polymer ?
#
loop_
_entity_poly.entity_id
_entity_poly.type
_entity_poly.pdbx_seq_one_letter_code
_entity_poly.pdbx_strand_id
1 'polypeptide(L)'
;MKKMALTYEYDWMQGYSFANIHVFSSGKEALKYQNEIAPTMFARGANTRKNNTIPPHGERQVGIGFRGINARYLEPDEIEIYKKFGDNTVCDQKNNKLIAPKEEDNV
;
A
#
# COMPACT_ATOMS: atom_id res chain seq x y z
N MET A 1 -16.50 0.79 8.12
CA MET A 1 -16.38 -0.27 7.09
C MET A 1 -14.96 -0.84 7.12
N LYS A 2 -14.79 -2.16 7.00
CA LYS A 2 -13.48 -2.78 6.76
C LYS A 2 -13.07 -2.49 5.31
N LYS A 3 -12.43 -1.35 5.04
CA LYS A 3 -11.88 -1.05 3.71
C LYS A 3 -10.64 -1.92 3.50
N MET A 4 -10.50 -2.61 2.36
CA MET A 4 -9.24 -3.26 1.99
C MET A 4 -8.15 -2.21 1.86
N ALA A 5 -6.89 -2.59 2.05
CA ALA A 5 -5.79 -1.65 2.00
C ALA A 5 -4.54 -2.23 1.35
N LEU A 6 -3.87 -1.43 0.55
CA LEU A 6 -2.59 -1.69 -0.08
C LEU A 6 -1.50 -1.05 0.78
N THR A 7 -0.49 -1.80 1.19
CA THR A 7 0.76 -1.20 1.67
C THR A 7 1.84 -1.29 0.61
N TYR A 8 2.66 -0.25 0.52
CA TYR A 8 3.81 -0.23 -0.37
C TYR A 8 4.93 0.60 0.26
N GLU A 9 6.17 0.15 0.09
CA GLU A 9 7.35 0.96 0.36
C GLU A 9 7.58 1.93 -0.79
N TYR A 10 7.90 3.18 -0.46
CA TYR A 10 8.36 4.16 -1.42
C TYR A 10 9.72 4.72 -0.96
N ASP A 11 10.60 4.98 -1.93
CA ASP A 11 11.86 5.69 -1.74
C ASP A 11 11.98 6.80 -2.79
N TRP A 12 11.76 8.05 -2.39
CA TRP A 12 11.84 9.17 -3.34
C TRP A 12 13.25 9.40 -3.89
N MET A 13 14.29 8.86 -3.25
CA MET A 13 15.67 9.01 -3.72
C MET A 13 16.03 8.03 -4.83
N GLN A 14 15.27 6.93 -5.00
CA GLN A 14 15.52 5.91 -6.03
C GLN A 14 14.65 6.09 -7.28
N GLY A 15 13.96 7.23 -7.39
CA GLY A 15 12.89 7.43 -8.35
C GLY A 15 11.57 6.90 -7.77
N TYR A 16 10.43 7.50 -8.15
CA TYR A 16 9.11 7.09 -7.69
C TYR A 16 8.83 5.62 -8.07
N SER A 17 9.23 4.69 -7.21
CA SER A 17 8.99 3.26 -7.36
C SER A 17 8.33 2.73 -6.10
N PHE A 18 7.24 1.98 -6.29
CA PHE A 18 6.64 1.20 -5.21
C PHE A 18 7.32 -0.16 -5.13
N ALA A 19 7.73 -0.55 -3.93
CA ALA A 19 8.32 -1.85 -3.62
C ALA A 19 7.56 -2.52 -2.47
N ASN A 20 7.77 -3.83 -2.27
CA ASN A 20 7.22 -4.59 -1.15
C ASN A 20 5.70 -4.38 -0.98
N ILE A 21 4.98 -4.53 -2.10
CA ILE A 21 3.55 -4.27 -2.18
C ILE A 21 2.78 -5.43 -1.53
N HIS A 22 1.86 -5.12 -0.61
CA HIS A 22 1.00 -6.09 0.05
C HIS A 22 -0.44 -5.59 0.10
N VAL A 23 -1.42 -6.44 -0.21
CA VAL A 23 -2.85 -6.12 -0.09
C VAL A 23 -3.44 -6.85 1.10
N PHE A 24 -4.12 -6.11 1.96
CA PHE A 24 -4.79 -6.60 3.15
C PHE A 24 -6.30 -6.59 2.97
N SER A 25 -6.95 -7.62 3.52
CA SER A 25 -8.40 -7.74 3.52
C SER A 25 -9.09 -6.66 4.36
N SER A 26 -8.35 -6.02 5.27
CA SER A 26 -8.84 -4.92 6.07
C SER A 26 -7.77 -3.87 6.39
N GLY A 27 -8.22 -2.63 6.50
CA GLY A 27 -7.41 -1.49 6.92
C GLY A 27 -6.80 -1.66 8.30
N LYS A 28 -7.45 -2.42 9.19
CA LYS A 28 -6.92 -2.74 10.52
C LYS A 28 -5.65 -3.61 10.43
N GLU A 29 -5.62 -4.55 9.50
CA GLU A 29 -4.43 -5.38 9.26
C GLU A 29 -3.29 -4.56 8.65
N ALA A 30 -3.59 -3.68 7.69
CA ALA A 30 -2.59 -2.76 7.13
C ALA A 30 -2.01 -1.82 8.21
N LEU A 31 -2.85 -1.31 9.12
CA LEU A 31 -2.38 -0.52 10.26
C LEU A 31 -1.49 -1.33 11.21
N LYS A 32 -1.85 -2.59 11.47
CA LYS A 32 -1.03 -3.49 12.29
C LYS A 32 0.34 -3.71 11.64
N TYR A 33 0.36 -4.01 10.34
CA TYR A 33 1.59 -4.12 9.55
C TYR A 33 2.46 -2.86 9.65
N GLN A 34 1.86 -1.68 9.50
CA GLN A 34 2.58 -0.41 9.62
C GLN A 34 3.11 -0.11 11.03
N ASN A 35 2.45 -0.61 12.08
CA ASN A 35 2.84 -0.32 13.45
C ASN A 35 3.86 -1.32 14.01
N GLU A 36 3.80 -2.57 13.56
CA GLU A 36 4.60 -3.66 14.11
C GLU A 36 5.76 -4.06 13.18
N ILE A 37 5.53 -4.02 11.86
CA ILE A 37 6.47 -4.56 10.86
C ILE A 37 7.23 -3.43 10.17
N ALA A 38 6.54 -2.42 9.63
CA ALA A 38 7.19 -1.30 8.95
C ALA A 38 8.33 -0.62 9.76
N PRO A 39 8.23 -0.42 11.09
CA PRO A 39 9.27 0.30 11.84
C PRO A 39 10.58 -0.48 11.95
N THR A 40 10.53 -1.82 11.87
CA THR A 40 11.73 -2.67 11.92
C THR A 40 12.54 -2.58 10.63
N MET A 41 11.92 -2.14 9.53
CA MET A 41 12.59 -1.91 8.24
C MET A 41 13.46 -0.65 8.22
N PHE A 42 13.32 0.24 9.21
CA PHE A 42 14.13 1.45 9.33
C PHE A 42 15.18 1.27 10.44
N ALA A 43 16.47 1.33 10.10
CA ALA A 43 17.57 1.12 11.05
C ALA A 43 17.55 2.04 12.29
N ARG A 44 16.94 3.23 12.21
CA ARG A 44 16.77 4.16 13.35
C ARG A 44 15.37 4.12 13.98
N GLY A 45 14.51 3.21 13.52
CA GLY A 45 13.09 3.13 13.87
C GLY A 45 12.24 4.20 13.17
N ALA A 46 11.08 3.82 12.64
CA ALA A 46 10.16 4.78 11.99
C ALA A 46 9.37 5.61 13.01
N ASN A 47 8.91 6.79 12.58
CA ASN A 47 8.05 7.63 13.42
C ASN A 47 6.60 7.12 13.40
N THR A 48 6.28 6.19 14.29
CA THR A 48 4.98 5.49 14.33
C THR A 48 3.91 6.18 15.18
N ARG A 49 4.31 7.17 15.99
CA ARG A 49 3.49 7.67 17.11
C ARG A 49 2.34 8.59 16.72
N LYS A 50 2.24 9.04 15.46
CA LYS A 50 1.16 9.94 15.03
C LYS A 50 0.11 9.15 14.24
N ASN A 51 -1.05 8.95 14.85
CA ASN A 51 -2.30 8.41 14.28
C ASN A 51 -2.35 6.90 14.05
N ASN A 52 -2.95 6.16 15.00
CA ASN A 52 -3.35 4.75 14.84
C ASN A 52 -4.77 4.59 14.26
N THR A 53 -5.37 5.67 13.79
CA THR A 53 -6.71 5.68 13.23
C THR A 53 -6.64 5.53 11.71
N ILE A 54 -7.62 4.82 11.14
CA ILE A 54 -7.83 4.77 9.70
C ILE A 54 -8.29 6.19 9.28
N PRO A 55 -7.53 6.93 8.46
CA PRO A 55 -8.00 8.20 7.95
C PRO A 55 -9.27 8.00 7.09
N PRO A 56 -10.21 8.95 7.11
CA PRO A 56 -11.47 8.83 6.37
C PRO A 56 -11.27 8.71 4.85
N HIS A 57 -10.20 9.34 4.34
CA HIS A 57 -9.78 9.31 2.94
C HIS A 57 -8.25 9.27 2.83
N GLY A 58 -7.75 8.69 1.73
CA GLY A 58 -6.33 8.73 1.37
C GLY A 58 -5.51 7.57 1.94
N GLU A 59 -4.29 7.86 2.34
CA GLU A 59 -3.32 6.89 2.82
C GLU A 59 -2.73 7.31 4.17
N ARG A 60 -2.30 6.32 4.96
CA ARG A 60 -1.48 6.56 6.13
C ARG A 60 -0.03 6.24 5.78
N GLN A 61 0.90 7.06 6.23
CA GLN A 61 2.32 6.88 5.98
C GLN A 61 3.08 6.65 7.29
N VAL A 62 4.01 5.69 7.30
CA VAL A 62 4.99 5.49 8.37
C VAL A 62 6.38 5.49 7.75
N GLY A 63 7.26 6.40 8.17
CA GLY A 63 8.59 6.52 7.56
C GLY A 63 9.50 7.54 8.22
N ILE A 64 10.65 7.78 7.60
CA ILE A 64 11.65 8.80 7.97
C ILE A 64 12.13 9.50 6.70
N GLY A 65 12.00 10.83 6.65
CA GLY A 65 12.48 11.62 5.52
C GLY A 65 11.82 11.22 4.20
N PHE A 66 12.64 10.85 3.21
CA PHE A 66 12.23 10.52 1.84
C PHE A 66 11.83 9.06 1.64
N ARG A 67 11.82 8.25 2.71
CA ARG A 67 11.47 6.82 2.67
C ARG A 67 10.34 6.51 3.62
N GLY A 68 9.40 5.68 3.19
CA GLY A 68 8.26 5.32 4.00
C GLY A 68 7.50 4.13 3.47
N ILE A 69 6.61 3.62 4.31
CA ILE A 69 5.62 2.60 3.98
C ILE A 69 4.26 3.25 4.09
N ASN A 70 3.55 3.30 2.97
CA ASN A 70 2.19 3.82 2.91
C ASN A 70 1.19 2.68 3.11
N ALA A 71 0.01 3.01 3.60
CA ALA A 71 -1.17 2.15 3.67
C ALA A 71 -2.32 2.93 3.05
N ARG A 72 -2.59 2.63 1.79
CA ARG A 72 -3.64 3.25 0.98
C ARG A 72 -4.89 2.37 1.04
N TYR A 73 -6.01 2.95 1.45
CA TYR A 73 -7.28 2.22 1.46
C TYR A 73 -7.83 2.17 0.04
N LEU A 74 -8.15 0.97 -0.44
CA LEU A 74 -8.59 0.74 -1.80
C LEU A 74 -9.99 1.33 -2.03
N GLU A 75 -10.16 1.94 -3.19
CA GLU A 75 -11.47 2.36 -3.68
C GLU A 75 -12.30 1.15 -4.17
N PRO A 76 -13.63 1.27 -4.28
CA PRO A 76 -14.49 0.14 -4.65
C PRO A 76 -14.13 -0.54 -5.98
N ASP A 77 -13.73 0.24 -6.99
CA ASP A 77 -13.28 -0.25 -8.31
C ASP A 77 -12.03 -1.14 -8.18
N GLU A 78 -11.06 -0.71 -7.37
CA GLU A 78 -9.83 -1.45 -7.11
C GLU A 78 -10.07 -2.74 -6.34
N ILE A 79 -11.03 -2.73 -5.41
CA ILE A 79 -11.45 -3.92 -4.66
C ILE A 79 -12.03 -4.97 -5.62
N GLU A 80 -12.84 -4.57 -6.59
CA GLU A 80 -13.40 -5.49 -7.58
C GLU A 80 -12.31 -6.10 -8.48
N ILE A 81 -11.36 -5.27 -8.93
CA ILE A 81 -10.19 -5.73 -9.70
C ILE A 81 -9.39 -6.76 -8.88
N TYR A 82 -9.07 -6.45 -7.62
CA TYR A 82 -8.31 -7.38 -6.76
C TYR A 82 -9.07 -8.66 -6.47
N LYS A 83 -10.39 -8.61 -6.26
CA LYS A 83 -11.20 -9.82 -6.08
C LYS A 83 -11.22 -10.70 -7.34
N LYS A 84 -11.12 -10.11 -8.53
CA LYS A 84 -11.15 -10.84 -9.80
C LYS A 84 -9.79 -11.44 -10.18
N PHE A 85 -8.70 -10.69 -9.99
CA PHE A 85 -7.37 -11.07 -10.49
C PHE A 85 -6.36 -11.43 -9.39
N GLY A 86 -6.64 -11.08 -8.13
CA GLY A 86 -5.79 -11.39 -6.98
C GLY A 86 -4.37 -10.87 -7.15
N ASP A 87 -3.40 -11.76 -6.96
CA ASP A 87 -1.97 -11.44 -7.03
C ASP A 87 -1.50 -11.13 -8.47
N ASN A 88 -2.32 -11.38 -9.49
CA ASN A 88 -2.06 -10.97 -10.87
C ASN A 88 -2.44 -9.51 -11.15
N THR A 89 -2.99 -8.78 -10.16
CA THR A 89 -3.25 -7.35 -10.31
C THR A 89 -1.97 -6.55 -10.47
N VAL A 90 -2.04 -5.47 -11.25
CA VAL A 90 -0.88 -4.60 -11.49
C VAL A 90 -1.09 -3.28 -10.74
N CYS A 91 -0.03 -2.76 -10.13
CA CYS A 91 -0.07 -1.44 -9.51
C CYS A 91 0.40 -0.38 -10.52
N ASP A 92 -0.53 0.48 -10.96
CA ASP A 92 -0.21 1.68 -11.73
C ASP A 92 0.34 2.74 -10.77
N GLN A 93 1.66 2.85 -10.73
CA GLN A 93 2.37 3.80 -9.87
C GLN A 93 2.11 5.26 -10.25
N LYS A 94 1.87 5.55 -11.54
CA LYS A 94 1.63 6.91 -12.02
C LYS A 94 0.30 7.45 -11.52
N ASN A 95 -0.72 6.59 -11.53
CA ASN A 95 -2.07 6.95 -11.07
C ASN A 95 -2.34 6.50 -9.62
N ASN A 96 -1.39 5.82 -8.97
CA ASN A 96 -1.50 5.22 -7.64
C ASN A 96 -2.76 4.34 -7.48
N LYS A 97 -2.99 3.44 -8.44
CA LYS A 97 -4.17 2.57 -8.48
C LYS A 97 -3.83 1.11 -8.77
N LEU A 98 -4.68 0.20 -8.32
CA LEU A 98 -4.70 -1.17 -8.83
C LEU A 98 -5.44 -1.21 -10.16
N ILE A 99 -4.83 -1.84 -11.16
CA ILE A 99 -5.38 -2.04 -12.49
C ILE A 99 -5.38 -3.54 -12.82
N ALA A 100 -6.22 -3.92 -13.78
CA ALA A 100 -6.21 -5.28 -14.31
C ALA A 100 -4.84 -5.58 -14.96
N PRO A 101 -4.36 -6.84 -14.90
CA PRO A 101 -3.24 -7.25 -15.73
C PRO A 101 -3.54 -6.95 -17.20
N LYS A 102 -2.51 -6.59 -17.96
CA LYS A 102 -2.66 -6.55 -19.42
C LYS A 102 -2.98 -7.97 -19.86
N GLU A 103 -3.98 -8.13 -20.72
CA GLU A 103 -4.13 -9.37 -21.47
C GLU A 103 -2.84 -9.54 -22.27
N GLU A 104 -1.98 -10.49 -21.87
CA GLU A 104 -0.94 -10.92 -22.77
C GLU A 104 -1.67 -11.55 -23.95
N ASP A 105 -1.50 -10.95 -25.14
CA ASP A 105 -1.91 -11.55 -26.39
C ASP A 105 -1.36 -12.99 -26.39
N ASN A 106 -2.25 -13.98 -26.25
CA ASN A 106 -1.90 -15.37 -26.47
C ASN A 106 -1.47 -15.49 -27.93
N VAL A 107 -0.17 -15.41 -28.20
CA VAL A 107 0.47 -15.72 -29.49
C VAL A 107 1.17 -17.05 -29.38
#